data_AF-A0A8D7F899-F1
#
_entry.id   AF-A0A8D7F899-F1
#
_cell.length_a   1.000
_cell.length_b   1.000
_cell.length_c   1.000
_cell.angle_alpha   90.00
_cell.angle_beta   90.00
_cell.angle_gamma   90.00
#
_symmetry.space_group_name_H-M   'P 1'
#
loop_
_entity.id
_entity.type
_entity.pdbx_description
1 polymer ?
#
loop_
_entity_poly.entity_id
_entity_poly.type
_entity_poly.pdbx_seq_one_letter_code
_entity_poly.pdbx_strand_id
1 'polypeptide(L)'
;MEGGVTYWQALILSSILGWVVASSLFGLTRRVRAMTQPWVTRRVLADTPSILRLQQRLHHWSLDNMFSVLSCVVSVPFYTGFLPILFWSGHGKLARQMTLLMAFCDYVGNSIKDLVSAPRPSSPPVRRVTATKDEKENAMEYGLPSSHCLNTVCLSGYLLHYVLIYYPQREGIAVAAMFGLVFLLVMLIGVGRVYLGMHSLIDVMAGVGFGLVILSFWLMVHGYVDEFIISGQNVTSFWASLSFLLFFAYPNPEFATPSFEYHTAFNGVAFGIVSGIQQTYTLFHHDNVPRVFSHQLPVAVFLGRILIGIPTILIVKFCSKAIAKWLLHILCNTLGIPIVSSCYVPTTLKGSDTKDKPENKQSVYLQKLMVIFPQKAYDVDTGIRFLQYAGLAWSVVDLVPLLFSYLDL
;
A
#
# COMPACT_ATOMS: atom_id res chain seq x y z
N MET A 1 34.55 10.16 2.66
CA MET A 1 34.53 9.04 1.70
C MET A 1 33.34 9.27 0.81
N GLU A 2 33.58 9.50 -0.48
CA GLU A 2 32.55 9.90 -1.44
C GLU A 2 31.47 8.81 -1.54
N GLY A 3 30.25 9.18 -1.16
CA GLY A 3 29.08 8.28 -1.06
C GLY A 3 28.52 7.90 -2.42
N GLY A 4 29.26 7.08 -3.17
CA GLY A 4 28.79 6.51 -4.43
C GLY A 4 27.55 5.63 -4.24
N VAL A 5 26.66 5.62 -5.24
CA VAL A 5 25.54 4.67 -5.31
C VAL A 5 26.12 3.25 -5.38
N THR A 6 25.64 2.34 -4.54
CA THR A 6 26.15 0.96 -4.57
C THR A 6 25.72 0.25 -5.86
N TYR A 7 26.52 -0.70 -6.33
CA TYR A 7 26.25 -1.40 -7.59
C TYR A 7 24.84 -2.02 -7.64
N TRP A 8 24.40 -2.65 -6.54
CA TRP A 8 23.08 -3.27 -6.49
C TRP A 8 21.94 -2.23 -6.51
N GLN A 9 22.11 -1.05 -5.92
CA GLN A 9 21.12 0.04 -5.97
C GLN A 9 20.93 0.52 -7.40
N ALA A 10 22.04 0.78 -8.10
CA ALA A 10 22.02 1.17 -9.50
C ALA A 10 21.40 0.08 -10.39
N LEU A 11 21.72 -1.20 -10.14
CA LEU A 11 21.15 -2.32 -10.86
C LEU A 11 19.63 -2.42 -10.70
N ILE A 12 19.10 -2.27 -9.48
CA ILE A 12 17.64 -2.31 -9.24
C ILE A 12 16.95 -1.15 -9.96
N LEU A 13 17.43 0.09 -9.77
CA LEU A 13 16.80 1.26 -10.37
C LEU A 13 16.86 1.21 -11.91
N SER A 14 18.00 0.80 -12.49
CA SER A 14 18.13 0.63 -13.94
C SER A 14 17.28 -0.52 -14.49
N SER A 15 17.10 -1.60 -13.73
CA SER A 15 16.21 -2.71 -14.12
C SER A 15 14.75 -2.28 -14.16
N ILE A 16 14.29 -1.51 -13.16
CA ILE A 16 12.92 -0.97 -13.13
C ILE A 16 12.74 0.03 -14.27
N LEU A 17 13.70 0.92 -14.51
CA LEU A 17 13.66 1.84 -15.64
C LEU A 17 13.61 1.07 -16.98
N GLY A 18 14.41 0.02 -17.12
CA GLY A 18 14.37 -0.87 -18.28
C GLY A 18 13.00 -1.53 -18.46
N TRP A 19 12.35 -1.96 -17.37
CA TRP A 19 10.98 -2.47 -17.39
C TRP A 19 9.97 -1.41 -17.85
N VAL A 20 10.05 -0.17 -17.35
CA VAL A 20 9.18 0.94 -17.76
C VAL A 20 9.27 1.16 -19.28
N VAL A 21 10.50 1.25 -19.79
CA VAL A 21 10.76 1.44 -21.22
C VAL A 21 10.24 0.26 -22.03
N ALA A 22 10.57 -0.98 -21.65
CA ALA A 22 10.12 -2.18 -22.35
C ALA A 22 8.60 -2.33 -22.35
N SER A 23 7.95 -2.11 -21.20
CA SER A 23 6.49 -2.18 -21.06
C SER A 23 5.78 -1.19 -21.95
N SER A 24 6.29 0.05 -22.02
CA SER A 24 5.78 1.11 -22.88
C SER A 24 5.97 0.78 -24.37
N LEU A 25 7.19 0.41 -24.78
CA LEU A 25 7.53 0.15 -26.18
C LEU A 25 6.78 -1.06 -26.76
N PHE A 26 6.68 -2.15 -26.00
CA PHE A 26 6.05 -3.38 -26.47
C PHE A 26 4.55 -3.48 -26.13
N GLY A 27 4.00 -2.50 -25.40
CA GLY A 27 2.62 -2.53 -24.93
C GLY A 27 2.31 -3.78 -24.10
N LEU A 28 3.25 -4.18 -23.23
CA LEU A 28 3.20 -5.47 -22.51
C LEU A 28 1.93 -5.60 -21.68
N THR A 29 1.51 -4.54 -20.99
CA THR A 29 0.26 -4.52 -20.20
C THR A 29 -0.94 -4.94 -21.04
N ARG A 30 -1.10 -4.38 -22.25
CA ARG A 30 -2.23 -4.69 -23.14
C ARG A 30 -2.19 -6.14 -23.62
N ARG A 31 -1.00 -6.66 -23.94
CA ARG A 31 -0.82 -8.05 -24.41
C ARG A 31 -1.16 -9.06 -23.31
N VAL A 32 -0.63 -8.85 -22.10
CA VAL A 32 -0.90 -9.71 -20.95
C VAL A 32 -2.40 -9.67 -20.60
N ARG A 33 -3.01 -8.49 -20.60
CA ARG A 33 -4.47 -8.34 -20.40
C ARG A 33 -5.26 -9.16 -21.41
N ALA A 34 -4.97 -9.00 -22.70
CA ALA A 34 -5.70 -9.71 -23.77
C ALA A 34 -5.65 -11.24 -23.62
N MET A 35 -4.57 -11.79 -23.06
CA MET A 35 -4.44 -13.22 -22.81
C MET A 35 -5.17 -13.68 -21.53
N THR A 36 -5.05 -12.90 -20.46
CA THR A 36 -5.48 -13.29 -19.11
C THR A 36 -6.94 -12.93 -18.83
N GLN A 37 -7.37 -11.72 -19.18
CA GLN A 37 -8.70 -11.19 -18.86
C GLN A 37 -9.84 -12.08 -19.37
N PRO A 38 -9.86 -12.58 -20.62
CA PRO A 38 -10.97 -13.41 -21.10
C PRO A 38 -11.07 -14.75 -20.38
N TRP A 39 -9.92 -15.33 -20.00
CA TRP A 39 -9.89 -16.58 -19.25
C TRP A 39 -10.46 -16.39 -17.83
N VAL A 40 -10.03 -15.35 -17.12
CA VAL A 40 -10.52 -15.03 -15.77
C VAL A 40 -12.02 -14.69 -15.82
N THR A 41 -12.43 -13.85 -16.77
CA THR A 41 -13.83 -13.44 -16.93
C THR A 41 -14.75 -14.65 -17.11
N ARG A 42 -14.36 -15.64 -17.94
CA ARG A 42 -15.13 -16.88 -18.10
C ARG A 42 -15.28 -17.66 -16.80
N ARG A 43 -14.24 -17.69 -15.95
CA ARG A 43 -14.31 -18.34 -14.63
C ARG A 43 -15.21 -17.60 -13.67
N VAL A 44 -15.11 -16.26 -13.59
CA VAL A 44 -15.98 -15.42 -12.76
C VAL A 44 -17.46 -15.62 -13.12
N LEU A 45 -17.78 -15.63 -14.43
CA LEU A 45 -19.14 -15.86 -14.92
C LEU A 45 -19.63 -17.28 -14.59
N ALA A 46 -18.78 -18.30 -14.74
CA ALA A 46 -19.12 -19.68 -14.40
C ALA A 46 -19.38 -19.87 -12.88
N ASP A 47 -18.69 -19.12 -12.02
CA ASP A 47 -18.84 -19.21 -10.56
C ASP A 47 -20.08 -18.44 -10.04
N THR A 48 -20.57 -17.45 -10.80
CA THR A 48 -21.66 -16.55 -10.38
C THR A 48 -22.93 -17.30 -9.89
N PRO A 49 -23.44 -18.35 -10.57
CA PRO A 49 -24.59 -19.12 -10.07
C PRO A 49 -24.36 -19.82 -8.73
N SER A 50 -23.11 -20.21 -8.43
CA SER A 50 -22.75 -20.82 -7.15
C SER A 50 -22.74 -19.79 -6.03
N ILE A 51 -22.27 -18.57 -6.30
CA ILE A 51 -22.34 -17.44 -5.37
C ILE A 51 -23.79 -17.10 -5.04
N LEU A 52 -24.66 -17.05 -6.04
CA LEU A 52 -26.09 -16.79 -5.83
C LEU A 52 -26.75 -17.86 -4.96
N ARG A 53 -26.49 -19.14 -5.21
CA ARG A 53 -27.00 -20.24 -4.37
C ARG A 53 -26.50 -20.15 -2.93
N LEU A 54 -25.24 -19.76 -2.73
CA LEU A 54 -24.67 -19.54 -1.41
C LEU A 54 -25.40 -18.41 -0.66
N GLN A 55 -25.58 -17.26 -1.33
CA GLN A 55 -26.29 -16.12 -0.77
C GLN A 55 -27.74 -16.46 -0.45
N GLN A 56 -28.46 -17.14 -1.35
CA GLN A 56 -29.86 -17.52 -1.11
C GLN A 56 -30.04 -18.45 0.10
N ARG A 57 -29.09 -19.35 0.37
CA ARG A 57 -29.18 -20.30 1.49
C ARG A 57 -28.72 -19.73 2.83
N LEU A 58 -27.68 -18.91 2.82
CA LEU A 58 -26.99 -18.45 4.03
C LEU A 58 -27.26 -16.98 4.36
N HIS A 59 -28.17 -16.31 3.65
CA HIS A 59 -28.48 -14.91 3.92
C HIS A 59 -29.08 -14.75 5.31
N HIS A 60 -28.35 -14.05 6.19
CA HIS A 60 -28.81 -13.67 7.51
C HIS A 60 -28.07 -12.41 7.96
N TRP A 61 -28.78 -11.46 8.58
CA TRP A 61 -28.19 -10.20 9.10
C TRP A 61 -26.91 -10.45 9.90
N SER A 62 -26.93 -11.42 10.82
CA SER A 62 -25.78 -11.67 11.70
C SER A 62 -24.53 -12.11 10.94
N LEU A 63 -24.71 -12.89 9.86
CA LEU A 63 -23.60 -13.33 9.02
C LEU A 63 -23.08 -12.17 8.16
N ASP A 64 -23.97 -11.33 7.63
CA ASP A 64 -23.58 -10.10 6.93
C ASP A 64 -22.71 -9.22 7.82
N ASN A 65 -23.14 -8.97 9.06
CA ASN A 65 -22.38 -8.17 10.02
C ASN A 65 -21.05 -8.83 10.40
N MET A 66 -21.06 -10.14 10.68
CA MET A 66 -19.84 -10.88 11.03
C MET A 66 -18.79 -10.79 9.91
N PHE A 67 -19.17 -11.07 8.66
CA PHE A 67 -18.24 -11.02 7.53
C PHE A 67 -17.83 -9.60 7.17
N SER A 68 -18.69 -8.60 7.38
CA SER A 68 -18.34 -7.19 7.20
C SER A 68 -17.32 -6.73 8.25
N VAL A 69 -17.51 -7.09 9.52
CA VAL A 69 -16.55 -6.77 10.59
C VAL A 69 -15.22 -7.49 10.36
N LEU A 70 -15.26 -8.78 9.97
CA LEU A 70 -14.06 -9.54 9.68
C LEU A 70 -13.27 -8.93 8.51
N SER A 71 -13.98 -8.43 7.51
CA SER A 71 -13.42 -7.71 6.37
C SER A 71 -12.66 -6.43 6.76
N CYS A 72 -13.02 -5.80 7.88
CA CYS A 72 -12.32 -4.63 8.39
C CYS A 72 -10.91 -4.96 8.91
N VAL A 73 -10.60 -6.21 9.30
CA VAL A 73 -9.30 -6.61 9.89
C VAL A 73 -8.11 -6.45 8.93
N VAL A 74 -8.37 -6.25 7.65
CA VAL A 74 -7.35 -6.06 6.60
C VAL A 74 -7.69 -4.86 5.70
N SER A 75 -8.37 -3.88 6.29
CA SER A 75 -8.75 -2.62 5.66
C SER A 75 -7.73 -1.51 5.90
N VAL A 76 -7.79 -0.44 5.11
CA VAL A 76 -6.93 0.75 5.29
C VAL A 76 -7.05 1.36 6.69
N PRO A 77 -8.25 1.52 7.29
CA PRO A 77 -8.38 1.97 8.67
C PRO A 77 -7.68 1.05 9.68
N PHE A 78 -7.76 -0.27 9.48
CA PHE A 78 -7.04 -1.22 10.32
C PHE A 78 -5.54 -0.97 10.28
N TYR A 79 -4.93 -0.85 9.10
CA TYR A 79 -3.48 -0.57 8.99
C TYR A 79 -3.10 0.78 9.58
N THR A 80 -3.96 1.80 9.39
CA THR A 80 -3.74 3.15 9.91
C THR A 80 -3.75 3.18 11.45
N GLY A 81 -4.52 2.31 12.11
CA GLY A 81 -4.51 2.19 13.57
C GLY A 81 -3.49 1.17 14.10
N PHE A 82 -3.46 -0.02 13.53
CA PHE A 82 -2.66 -1.14 14.02
C PHE A 82 -1.15 -0.90 13.89
N LEU A 83 -0.67 -0.40 12.76
CA LEU A 83 0.78 -0.25 12.52
C LEU A 83 1.42 0.79 13.45
N PRO A 84 0.84 1.99 13.69
CA PRO A 84 1.40 2.93 14.66
C PRO A 84 1.41 2.39 16.09
N ILE A 85 0.32 1.72 16.51
CA ILE A 85 0.25 1.07 17.83
C ILE A 85 1.37 0.03 17.97
N LEU A 86 1.65 -0.71 16.90
CA LEU A 86 2.72 -1.70 16.88
C LEU A 86 4.11 -1.06 17.03
N PHE A 87 4.37 0.07 16.35
CA PHE A 87 5.61 0.85 16.56
C PHE A 87 5.74 1.32 18.02
N TRP A 88 4.69 1.92 18.57
CA TRP A 88 4.72 2.48 19.92
C TRP A 88 4.70 1.42 21.02
N SER A 89 4.44 0.16 20.66
CA SER A 89 4.52 -0.98 21.55
C SER A 89 5.94 -1.48 21.83
N GLY A 90 6.95 -0.89 21.19
CA GLY A 90 8.35 -1.32 21.28
C GLY A 90 8.73 -2.44 20.31
N HIS A 91 7.81 -2.89 19.45
CA HIS A 91 8.08 -3.88 18.40
C HIS A 91 8.49 -3.21 17.08
N GLY A 92 9.45 -2.28 17.12
CA GLY A 92 9.82 -1.45 15.97
C GLY A 92 10.25 -2.23 14.72
N LYS A 93 11.05 -3.30 14.90
CA LYS A 93 11.45 -4.19 13.80
C LYS A 93 10.25 -4.88 13.14
N LEU A 94 9.35 -5.46 13.94
CA LEU A 94 8.13 -6.09 13.43
C LEU A 94 7.25 -5.05 12.71
N ALA A 95 7.07 -3.87 13.30
CA ALA A 95 6.23 -2.82 12.75
C ALA A 95 6.73 -2.31 11.39
N ARG A 96 8.04 -2.04 11.27
CA ARG A 96 8.66 -1.65 9.99
C ARG A 96 8.50 -2.74 8.94
N GLN A 97 8.81 -3.99 9.29
CA GLN A 97 8.74 -5.10 8.34
C GLN A 97 7.31 -5.38 7.87
N MET A 98 6.33 -5.32 8.78
CA MET A 98 4.92 -5.45 8.41
C MET A 98 4.46 -4.29 7.53
N THR A 99 4.85 -3.05 7.85
CA THR A 99 4.46 -1.89 7.04
C THR A 99 4.98 -2.00 5.61
N LEU A 100 6.25 -2.38 5.45
CA LEU A 100 6.85 -2.56 4.12
C LEU A 100 6.27 -3.76 3.37
N LEU A 101 6.02 -4.88 4.06
CA LEU A 101 5.32 -6.02 3.48
C LEU A 101 3.93 -5.63 2.98
N MET A 102 3.16 -4.89 3.79
CA MET A 102 1.82 -4.45 3.37
C MET A 102 1.86 -3.49 2.20
N ALA A 103 2.83 -2.56 2.16
CA ALA A 103 3.02 -1.68 1.02
C ALA A 103 3.40 -2.45 -0.26
N PHE A 104 4.24 -3.49 -0.12
CA PHE A 104 4.61 -4.37 -1.23
C PHE A 104 3.42 -5.21 -1.71
N CYS A 105 2.61 -5.75 -0.79
CA CYS A 105 1.37 -6.46 -1.09
C CYS A 105 0.38 -5.60 -1.87
N ASP A 106 0.18 -4.35 -1.42
CA ASP A 106 -0.72 -3.41 -2.07
C ASP A 106 -0.22 -3.04 -3.48
N TYR A 107 1.08 -2.73 -3.61
CA TYR A 107 1.68 -2.41 -4.91
C TYR A 107 1.53 -3.57 -5.91
N VAL A 108 1.96 -4.78 -5.54
CA VAL A 108 1.93 -5.94 -6.43
C VAL A 108 0.49 -6.39 -6.69
N GLY A 109 -0.35 -6.47 -5.64
CA GLY A 109 -1.74 -6.88 -5.75
C GLY A 109 -2.56 -5.95 -6.64
N ASN A 110 -2.44 -4.64 -6.43
CA ASN A 110 -3.15 -3.65 -7.25
C ASN A 110 -2.58 -3.58 -8.67
N SER A 111 -1.26 -3.76 -8.84
CA SER A 111 -0.66 -3.88 -10.18
C SER A 111 -1.25 -5.08 -10.95
N ILE A 112 -1.42 -6.24 -10.31
CA ILE A 112 -2.03 -7.41 -10.98
C ILE A 112 -3.50 -7.13 -11.31
N LYS A 113 -4.25 -6.46 -10.41
CA LYS A 113 -5.64 -6.05 -10.67
C LYS A 113 -5.77 -5.21 -11.91
N ASP A 114 -4.96 -4.16 -12.02
CA ASP A 114 -5.03 -3.22 -13.14
C ASP A 114 -4.40 -3.80 -14.42
N LEU A 115 -3.44 -4.72 -14.29
CA LEU A 115 -2.89 -5.48 -15.41
C LEU A 115 -3.94 -6.40 -16.03
N VAL A 116 -4.62 -7.22 -15.22
CA VAL A 116 -5.60 -8.20 -15.71
C VAL A 116 -6.94 -7.55 -16.03
N SER A 117 -7.35 -6.53 -15.27
CA SER A 117 -8.64 -5.85 -15.42
C SER A 117 -9.85 -6.80 -15.42
N ALA A 118 -9.79 -7.87 -14.60
CA ALA A 118 -10.87 -8.84 -14.51
C ALA A 118 -12.10 -8.26 -13.80
N PRO A 119 -13.32 -8.41 -14.37
CA PRO A 119 -14.53 -7.91 -13.75
C PRO A 119 -14.86 -8.68 -12.46
N ARG A 120 -15.50 -8.00 -11.52
CA ARG A 120 -16.12 -8.63 -10.34
C ARG A 120 -17.44 -9.33 -10.72
N PRO A 121 -17.97 -10.23 -9.87
CA PRO A 121 -19.33 -10.76 -10.05
C PRO A 121 -20.37 -9.63 -10.21
N SER A 122 -21.20 -9.72 -11.25
CA SER A 122 -22.17 -8.67 -11.59
C SER A 122 -23.22 -8.45 -10.49
N SER A 123 -23.52 -7.19 -10.19
CA SER A 123 -24.53 -6.79 -9.21
C SER A 123 -25.45 -5.72 -9.82
N PRO A 124 -26.74 -6.02 -10.10
CA PRO A 124 -27.41 -7.33 -10.02
C PRO A 124 -26.82 -8.38 -11.01
N PRO A 125 -26.98 -9.71 -10.79
CA PRO A 125 -27.86 -10.39 -9.81
C PRO A 125 -27.24 -10.68 -8.43
N VAL A 126 -25.92 -10.59 -8.25
CA VAL A 126 -25.28 -10.85 -6.94
C VAL A 126 -25.56 -9.69 -6.00
N ARG A 127 -25.92 -9.97 -4.74
CA ARG A 127 -26.09 -8.93 -3.72
C ARG A 127 -24.72 -8.51 -3.20
N ARG A 128 -24.34 -7.24 -3.38
CA ARG A 128 -23.13 -6.67 -2.79
C ARG A 128 -23.44 -6.04 -1.45
N VAL A 129 -22.77 -6.51 -0.41
CA VAL A 129 -22.86 -5.92 0.92
C VAL A 129 -21.59 -5.13 1.18
N THR A 130 -21.71 -3.81 1.26
CA THR A 130 -20.63 -2.89 1.59
C THR A 130 -21.03 -2.12 2.85
N ALA A 131 -20.37 -2.39 3.97
CA ALA A 131 -20.72 -1.78 5.25
C ALA A 131 -20.03 -0.43 5.46
N THR A 132 -18.87 -0.22 4.83
CA THR A 132 -18.04 0.99 5.00
C THR A 132 -17.85 1.75 3.69
N LYS A 133 -17.46 3.04 3.80
CA LYS A 133 -17.12 3.86 2.62
C LYS A 133 -15.94 3.28 1.85
N ASP A 134 -14.92 2.80 2.56
CA ASP A 134 -13.74 2.17 1.97
C ASP A 134 -14.13 0.89 1.22
N GLU A 135 -15.07 0.09 1.73
CA GLU A 135 -15.57 -1.09 1.00
C GLU A 135 -16.33 -0.72 -0.27
N LYS A 136 -17.01 0.43 -0.28
CA LYS A 136 -17.67 0.95 -1.49
C LYS A 136 -16.66 1.39 -2.54
N GLU A 137 -15.57 2.05 -2.14
CA GLU A 137 -14.46 2.40 -3.04
C GLU A 137 -13.75 1.15 -3.56
N ASN A 138 -13.46 0.19 -2.68
CA ASN A 138 -12.88 -1.11 -3.03
C ASN A 138 -13.75 -1.89 -4.04
N ALA A 139 -15.07 -1.72 -4.00
CA ALA A 139 -15.99 -2.35 -4.96
C ALA A 139 -15.81 -1.85 -6.40
N MET A 140 -15.20 -0.67 -6.59
CA MET A 140 -14.89 -0.08 -7.90
C MET A 140 -13.61 -0.65 -8.52
N GLU A 141 -12.79 -1.34 -7.74
CA GLU A 141 -11.58 -2.00 -8.23
C GLU A 141 -11.88 -3.31 -8.97
N TYR A 142 -10.90 -3.82 -9.71
CA TYR A 142 -10.98 -5.14 -10.33
C TYR A 142 -10.94 -6.29 -9.31
N GLY A 143 -11.45 -7.45 -9.73
CA GLY A 143 -11.67 -8.60 -8.85
C GLY A 143 -10.41 -9.41 -8.53
N LEU A 144 -9.53 -9.61 -9.51
CA LEU A 144 -8.40 -10.54 -9.42
C LEU A 144 -7.07 -9.80 -9.17
N PRO A 145 -6.28 -10.14 -8.15
CA PRO A 145 -6.59 -11.06 -7.05
C PRO A 145 -7.38 -10.37 -5.93
N SER A 146 -7.96 -11.17 -5.02
CA SER A 146 -8.55 -10.63 -3.80
C SER A 146 -7.47 -10.05 -2.87
N SER A 147 -7.37 -8.73 -2.79
CA SER A 147 -6.44 -8.04 -1.88
C SER A 147 -6.64 -8.45 -0.43
N HIS A 148 -7.89 -8.69 0.00
CA HIS A 148 -8.17 -9.10 1.38
C HIS A 148 -7.55 -10.46 1.69
N CYS A 149 -7.70 -11.44 0.80
CA CYS A 149 -7.08 -12.76 1.01
C CYS A 149 -5.56 -12.69 0.96
N LEU A 150 -5.01 -11.96 -0.02
CA LEU A 150 -3.56 -11.74 -0.17
C LEU A 150 -2.96 -11.09 1.07
N ASN A 151 -3.58 -10.00 1.53
CA ASN A 151 -3.16 -9.23 2.70
C ASN A 151 -3.30 -10.05 3.99
N THR A 152 -4.37 -10.82 4.16
CA THR A 152 -4.52 -11.71 5.32
C THR A 152 -3.41 -12.76 5.35
N VAL A 153 -3.10 -13.42 4.24
CA VAL A 153 -2.01 -14.41 4.16
C VAL A 153 -0.68 -13.78 4.55
N CYS A 154 -0.34 -12.62 3.99
CA CYS A 154 0.94 -11.96 4.25
C CYS A 154 1.03 -11.45 5.70
N LEU A 155 -0.01 -10.78 6.18
CA LEU A 155 -0.07 -10.21 7.54
C LEU A 155 0.03 -11.30 8.61
N SER A 156 -0.87 -12.28 8.54
CA SER A 156 -0.96 -13.34 9.56
C SER A 156 0.19 -14.33 9.45
N GLY A 157 0.65 -14.64 8.23
CA GLY A 157 1.80 -15.50 8.00
C GLY A 157 3.11 -14.88 8.47
N TYR A 158 3.33 -13.58 8.23
CA TYR A 158 4.52 -12.90 8.74
C TYR A 158 4.50 -12.76 10.27
N LEU A 159 3.35 -12.47 10.87
CA LEU A 159 3.19 -12.48 12.33
C LEU A 159 3.51 -13.84 12.92
N LEU A 160 2.99 -14.92 12.33
CA LEU A 160 3.29 -16.29 12.75
C LEU A 160 4.79 -16.58 12.68
N HIS A 161 5.41 -16.28 11.54
CA HIS A 161 6.86 -16.42 11.35
C HIS A 161 7.66 -15.66 12.42
N TYR A 162 7.29 -14.40 12.68
CA TYR A 162 7.96 -13.59 13.69
C TYR A 162 7.83 -14.19 15.10
N VAL A 163 6.63 -14.64 15.48
CA VAL A 163 6.41 -15.29 16.77
C VAL A 163 7.26 -16.57 16.89
N LEU A 164 7.33 -17.38 15.83
CA LEU A 164 8.09 -18.63 15.84
C LEU A 164 9.61 -18.41 15.97
N ILE A 165 10.16 -17.37 15.34
CA ILE A 165 11.59 -17.06 15.42
C ILE A 165 11.97 -16.44 16.77
N TYR A 166 11.21 -15.45 17.25
CA TYR A 166 11.60 -14.68 18.44
C TYR A 166 11.11 -15.29 19.75
N TYR A 167 10.21 -16.28 19.70
CA TYR A 167 9.72 -17.02 20.86
C TYR A 167 9.78 -18.54 20.63
N PRO A 168 10.98 -19.13 20.50
CA PRO A 168 11.18 -20.52 20.04
C PRO A 168 10.79 -21.59 21.07
N GLN A 169 10.65 -21.24 22.35
CA GLN A 169 10.26 -22.16 23.42
C GLN A 169 8.73 -22.40 23.42
N ARG A 170 8.23 -23.11 22.40
CA ARG A 170 6.81 -23.47 22.28
C ARG A 170 6.66 -24.96 22.04
N GLU A 171 5.69 -25.56 22.72
CA GLU A 171 5.30 -26.94 22.50
C GLU A 171 4.72 -27.12 21.09
N GLY A 172 4.87 -28.32 20.52
CA GLY A 172 4.36 -28.62 19.17
C GLY A 172 2.85 -28.35 19.02
N ILE A 173 2.07 -28.53 20.10
CA ILE A 173 0.63 -28.25 20.13
C ILE A 173 0.37 -26.74 19.97
N ALA A 174 1.14 -25.88 20.65
CA ALA A 174 0.99 -24.43 20.53
C ALA A 174 1.32 -23.96 19.11
N VAL A 175 2.37 -24.53 18.49
CA VAL A 175 2.72 -24.26 17.10
C VAL A 175 1.58 -24.67 16.17
N ALA A 176 1.06 -25.90 16.29
CA ALA A 176 -0.06 -26.39 15.48
C ALA A 176 -1.32 -25.52 15.65
N ALA A 177 -1.63 -25.08 16.87
CA ALA A 177 -2.76 -24.20 17.14
C ALA A 177 -2.62 -22.83 16.45
N MET A 178 -1.43 -22.25 16.44
CA MET A 178 -1.19 -20.98 15.74
C MET A 178 -1.32 -21.12 14.22
N PHE A 179 -0.78 -22.18 13.63
CA PHE A 179 -1.00 -22.49 12.21
C PHE A 179 -2.48 -22.70 11.90
N GLY A 180 -3.20 -23.44 12.76
CA GLY A 180 -4.64 -23.64 12.64
C GLY A 180 -5.43 -22.33 12.69
N LEU A 181 -5.06 -21.40 13.57
CA LEU A 181 -5.70 -20.08 13.67
C LEU A 181 -5.47 -19.23 12.41
N VAL A 182 -4.24 -19.20 11.89
CA VAL A 182 -3.92 -18.50 10.64
C VAL A 182 -4.70 -19.08 9.47
N PHE A 183 -4.70 -20.40 9.34
CA PHE A 183 -5.45 -21.11 8.31
C PHE A 183 -6.96 -20.79 8.38
N LEU A 184 -7.53 -20.87 9.59
CA LEU A 184 -8.94 -20.55 9.83
C LEU A 184 -9.26 -19.11 9.45
N LEU A 185 -8.40 -18.15 9.82
CA LEU A 185 -8.58 -16.73 9.49
C LEU A 185 -8.58 -16.49 7.97
N VAL A 186 -7.62 -17.08 7.25
CA VAL A 186 -7.53 -16.97 5.78
C VAL A 186 -8.78 -17.55 5.12
N MET A 187 -9.22 -18.73 5.57
CA MET A 187 -10.44 -19.37 5.06
C MET A 187 -11.69 -18.54 5.35
N LEU A 188 -11.82 -17.99 6.55
CA LEU A 188 -12.99 -17.21 6.95
C LEU A 188 -13.08 -15.88 6.18
N ILE A 189 -11.94 -15.21 5.95
CA ILE A 189 -11.86 -14.03 5.08
C ILE A 189 -12.23 -14.38 3.64
N GLY A 190 -11.69 -15.48 3.10
CA GLY A 190 -11.96 -15.93 1.73
C GLY A 190 -13.43 -16.23 1.50
N VAL A 191 -14.05 -17.03 2.39
CA VAL A 191 -15.48 -17.32 2.36
C VAL A 191 -16.30 -16.05 2.53
N GLY A 192 -15.91 -15.16 3.45
CA GLY A 192 -16.58 -13.88 3.66
C GLY A 192 -16.62 -13.01 2.40
N ARG A 193 -15.52 -12.93 1.64
CA ARG A 193 -15.47 -12.14 0.40
C ARG A 193 -16.34 -12.68 -0.74
N VAL A 194 -16.50 -14.00 -0.81
CA VAL A 194 -17.47 -14.63 -1.72
C VAL A 194 -18.90 -14.38 -1.25
N TYR A 195 -19.17 -14.56 0.05
CA TYR A 195 -20.48 -14.36 0.66
C TYR A 195 -21.00 -12.92 0.50
N LEU A 196 -20.16 -11.92 0.72
CA LEU A 196 -20.49 -10.49 0.55
C LEU A 196 -20.67 -10.08 -0.93
N GLY A 197 -20.44 -11.00 -1.88
CA GLY A 197 -20.60 -10.76 -3.31
C GLY A 197 -19.51 -9.91 -3.94
N MET A 198 -18.36 -9.76 -3.26
CA MET A 198 -17.26 -8.89 -3.68
C MET A 198 -16.30 -9.60 -4.65
N HIS A 199 -16.11 -10.90 -4.48
CA HIS A 199 -15.12 -11.69 -5.22
C HIS A 199 -15.69 -13.06 -5.63
N SER A 200 -15.17 -13.59 -6.74
CA SER A 200 -15.38 -14.97 -7.17
C SER A 200 -14.39 -15.94 -6.50
N LEU A 201 -14.57 -17.24 -6.69
CA LEU A 201 -13.67 -18.24 -6.11
C LEU A 201 -12.27 -18.14 -6.72
N ILE A 202 -12.15 -17.89 -8.02
CA ILE A 202 -10.85 -17.68 -8.68
C ILE A 202 -10.11 -16.47 -8.10
N ASP A 203 -10.82 -15.40 -7.76
CA ASP A 203 -10.22 -14.20 -7.14
C ASP A 203 -9.62 -14.50 -5.77
N VAL A 204 -10.32 -15.31 -4.97
CA VAL A 204 -9.89 -15.74 -3.63
C VAL A 204 -8.70 -16.69 -3.73
N MET A 205 -8.77 -17.72 -4.58
CA MET A 205 -7.67 -18.67 -4.78
C MET A 205 -6.41 -17.98 -5.28
N ALA A 206 -6.53 -17.05 -6.24
CA ALA A 206 -5.41 -16.25 -6.70
C ALA A 206 -4.86 -15.34 -5.60
N GLY A 207 -5.73 -14.71 -4.78
CA GLY A 207 -5.31 -13.92 -3.62
C GLY A 207 -4.47 -14.73 -2.64
N VAL A 208 -4.89 -15.94 -2.29
CA VAL A 208 -4.12 -16.84 -1.43
C VAL A 208 -2.80 -17.25 -2.10
N GLY A 209 -2.84 -17.65 -3.38
CA GLY A 209 -1.65 -18.06 -4.14
C GLY A 209 -0.59 -16.96 -4.25
N PHE A 210 -0.99 -15.76 -4.68
CA PHE A 210 -0.09 -14.61 -4.74
C PHE A 210 0.38 -14.17 -3.35
N GLY A 211 -0.49 -14.24 -2.33
CA GLY A 211 -0.10 -13.97 -0.95
C GLY A 211 0.99 -14.91 -0.45
N LEU A 212 0.91 -16.21 -0.75
CA LEU A 212 1.95 -17.17 -0.39
C LEU A 212 3.27 -16.87 -1.12
N VAL A 213 3.22 -16.57 -2.42
CA VAL A 213 4.42 -16.20 -3.20
C VAL A 213 5.08 -14.95 -2.64
N ILE A 214 4.29 -13.89 -2.36
CA ILE A 214 4.80 -12.64 -1.79
C ILE A 214 5.37 -12.86 -0.40
N LEU A 215 4.68 -13.61 0.46
CA LEU A 215 5.17 -13.94 1.80
C LEU A 215 6.49 -14.71 1.72
N SER A 216 6.58 -15.77 0.91
CA SER A 216 7.81 -16.54 0.74
C SER A 216 8.97 -15.68 0.23
N PHE A 217 8.71 -14.80 -0.74
CA PHE A 217 9.70 -13.83 -1.21
C PHE A 217 10.15 -12.89 -0.08
N TRP A 218 9.20 -12.31 0.67
CA TRP A 218 9.50 -11.42 1.78
C TRP A 218 10.32 -12.12 2.86
N LEU A 219 10.00 -13.36 3.20
CA LEU A 219 10.76 -14.16 4.17
C LEU A 219 12.21 -14.40 3.76
N MET A 220 12.53 -14.37 2.46
CA MET A 220 13.92 -14.46 1.98
C MET A 220 14.66 -13.12 2.05
N VAL A 221 13.95 -12.00 1.83
CA VAL A 221 14.61 -10.69 1.65
C VAL A 221 14.52 -9.77 2.87
N HIS A 222 13.60 -10.02 3.80
CA HIS A 222 13.27 -9.07 4.87
C HIS A 222 14.48 -8.69 5.72
N GLY A 223 15.42 -9.62 5.96
CA GLY A 223 16.64 -9.36 6.73
C GLY A 223 17.57 -8.36 6.03
N TYR A 224 17.80 -8.54 4.73
CA TYR A 224 18.64 -7.64 3.92
C TYR A 224 18.01 -6.25 3.80
N VAL A 225 16.69 -6.20 3.62
CA VAL A 225 15.94 -4.94 3.60
C VAL A 225 16.07 -4.24 4.94
N ASP A 226 15.98 -4.98 6.05
CA ASP A 226 16.13 -4.42 7.39
C ASP A 226 17.51 -3.81 7.61
N GLU A 227 18.55 -4.59 7.31
CA GLU A 227 19.94 -4.16 7.44
C GLU A 227 20.21 -2.92 6.61
N PHE A 228 19.74 -2.90 5.36
CA PHE A 228 19.85 -1.73 4.51
C PHE A 228 19.17 -0.49 5.11
N ILE A 229 17.99 -0.62 5.72
CA ILE A 229 17.26 0.53 6.30
C ILE A 229 17.90 1.03 7.61
N ILE A 230 18.64 0.20 8.35
CA ILE A 230 19.22 0.62 9.63
C ILE A 230 20.67 1.11 9.50
N SER A 231 21.44 0.56 8.57
CA SER A 231 22.89 0.82 8.44
C SER A 231 23.33 1.18 7.03
N GLY A 232 22.44 1.10 6.05
CA GLY A 232 22.76 1.35 4.65
C GLY A 232 23.13 2.79 4.35
N GLN A 233 23.89 2.97 3.27
CA GLN A 233 24.19 4.28 2.70
C GLN A 233 23.16 4.64 1.63
N ASN A 234 22.89 5.94 1.45
CA ASN A 234 21.99 6.45 0.42
C ASN A 234 20.55 5.88 0.49
N VAL A 235 20.09 5.46 1.68
CA VAL A 235 18.79 4.80 1.86
C VAL A 235 17.64 5.70 1.41
N THR A 236 17.57 6.92 1.94
CA THR A 236 16.49 7.87 1.61
C THR A 236 16.47 8.26 0.14
N SER A 237 17.63 8.51 -0.47
CA SER A 237 17.72 8.88 -1.89
C SER A 237 17.41 7.70 -2.82
N PHE A 238 17.86 6.49 -2.47
CA PHE A 238 17.48 5.26 -3.16
C PHE A 238 15.97 5.02 -3.07
N TRP A 239 15.38 5.12 -1.88
CA TRP A 239 13.95 4.87 -1.70
C TRP A 239 13.09 5.94 -2.39
N ALA A 240 13.51 7.21 -2.37
CA ALA A 240 12.85 8.26 -3.15
C ALA A 240 12.87 7.95 -4.65
N SER A 241 14.01 7.53 -5.18
CA SER A 241 14.17 7.15 -6.59
C SER A 241 13.34 5.92 -6.94
N LEU A 242 13.32 4.92 -6.06
CA LEU A 242 12.48 3.74 -6.18
C LEU A 242 11.00 4.13 -6.21
N SER A 243 10.52 4.91 -5.24
CA SER A 243 9.14 5.38 -5.18
C SER A 243 8.73 6.14 -6.44
N PHE A 244 9.62 6.99 -6.98
CA PHE A 244 9.37 7.70 -8.23
C PHE A 244 9.24 6.74 -9.42
N LEU A 245 10.18 5.81 -9.58
CA LEU A 245 10.13 4.82 -10.66
C LEU A 245 8.92 3.89 -10.57
N LEU A 246 8.48 3.53 -9.36
CA LEU A 246 7.31 2.69 -9.14
C LEU A 246 6.02 3.31 -9.67
N PHE A 247 5.90 4.64 -9.66
CA PHE A 247 4.75 5.34 -10.29
C PHE A 247 4.67 5.08 -11.80
N PHE A 248 5.81 5.02 -12.48
CA PHE A 248 5.88 4.78 -13.92
C PHE A 248 5.89 3.30 -14.28
N ALA A 249 6.37 2.44 -13.38
CA ALA A 249 6.35 0.99 -13.56
C ALA A 249 4.95 0.38 -13.39
N TYR A 250 4.01 1.13 -12.82
CA TYR A 250 2.64 0.70 -12.58
C TYR A 250 1.89 0.47 -13.91
N PRO A 251 1.13 -0.63 -14.06
CA PRO A 251 0.42 -0.94 -15.30
C PRO A 251 -0.77 0.01 -15.54
N ASN A 252 -0.96 0.45 -16.78
CA ASN A 252 -2.13 1.26 -17.15
C ASN A 252 -3.41 0.41 -17.14
N PRO A 253 -4.42 0.69 -16.30
CA PRO A 253 -5.67 -0.09 -16.26
C PRO A 253 -6.53 0.10 -17.52
N GLU A 254 -7.55 -0.76 -17.72
CA GLU A 254 -8.52 -0.58 -18.81
C GLU A 254 -9.47 0.60 -18.55
N PHE A 255 -9.91 0.75 -17.30
CA PHE A 255 -10.71 1.86 -16.80
C PHE A 255 -10.05 2.46 -15.57
N ALA A 256 -10.26 3.75 -15.31
CA ALA A 256 -9.72 4.37 -14.11
C ALA A 256 -10.31 3.73 -12.84
N THR A 257 -9.42 3.29 -11.95
CA THR A 257 -9.75 2.66 -10.65
C THR A 257 -9.09 3.44 -9.51
N PRO A 258 -9.63 3.37 -8.27
CA PRO A 258 -8.97 3.97 -7.11
C PRO A 258 -7.67 3.25 -6.71
N SER A 259 -7.37 2.09 -7.31
CA SER A 259 -6.19 1.26 -7.04
C SER A 259 -4.87 2.00 -7.25
N PHE A 260 -4.80 2.89 -8.24
CA PHE A 260 -3.63 3.76 -8.43
C PHE A 260 -3.45 4.74 -7.26
N GLU A 261 -4.53 5.20 -6.67
CA GLU A 261 -4.43 6.13 -5.55
C GLU A 261 -4.04 5.44 -4.24
N TYR A 262 -4.48 4.19 -4.03
CA TYR A 262 -4.06 3.37 -2.89
C TYR A 262 -2.56 3.03 -2.96
N HIS A 263 -2.07 2.59 -4.12
CA HIS A 263 -0.63 2.31 -4.26
C HIS A 263 0.21 3.57 -3.97
N THR A 264 -0.28 4.75 -4.39
CA THR A 264 0.40 6.03 -4.15
C THR A 264 0.48 6.36 -2.67
N ALA A 265 -0.61 6.14 -1.93
CA ALA A 265 -0.65 6.31 -0.49
C ALA A 265 0.35 5.36 0.22
N PHE A 266 0.33 4.06 -0.11
CA PHE A 266 1.22 3.08 0.49
C PHE A 266 2.69 3.27 0.13
N ASN A 267 2.99 3.70 -1.11
CA ASN A 267 4.34 4.09 -1.52
C ASN A 267 4.84 5.28 -0.69
N GLY A 268 3.96 6.27 -0.43
CA GLY A 268 4.22 7.37 0.50
C GLY A 268 4.51 6.86 1.92
N VAL A 269 3.67 5.96 2.45
CA VAL A 269 3.88 5.36 3.78
C VAL A 269 5.23 4.67 3.87
N ALA A 270 5.57 3.82 2.89
CA ALA A 270 6.85 3.12 2.86
C ALA A 270 8.03 4.09 2.86
N PHE A 271 7.98 5.14 2.03
CA PHE A 271 9.00 6.18 1.99
C PHE A 271 9.14 6.90 3.35
N GLY A 272 8.03 7.33 3.95
CA GLY A 272 8.03 8.04 5.23
C GLY A 272 8.59 7.20 6.40
N ILE A 273 8.23 5.91 6.45
CA ILE A 273 8.80 4.98 7.44
C ILE A 273 10.31 4.82 7.23
N VAL A 274 10.75 4.56 5.99
CA VAL A 274 12.17 4.33 5.68
C VAL A 274 13.00 5.57 5.98
N SER A 275 12.55 6.75 5.56
CA SER A 275 13.25 8.01 5.81
C SER A 275 13.32 8.34 7.29
N GLY A 276 12.23 8.14 8.04
CA GLY A 276 12.17 8.43 9.47
C GLY A 276 13.03 7.47 10.30
N ILE A 277 12.99 6.17 9.99
CA ILE A 277 13.79 5.16 10.70
C ILE A 277 15.27 5.36 10.43
N GLN A 278 15.68 5.61 9.18
CA GLN A 278 17.10 5.88 8.87
C GLN A 278 17.66 7.02 9.73
N GLN A 279 16.86 8.05 10.00
CA GLN A 279 17.29 9.22 10.78
C GLN A 279 17.27 8.96 12.29
N THR A 280 16.31 8.19 12.78
CA THR A 280 16.05 8.05 14.22
C THR A 280 16.27 6.65 14.78
N TYR A 281 16.85 5.72 14.00
CA TYR A 281 17.01 4.32 14.41
C TYR A 281 17.72 4.17 15.76
N THR A 282 18.86 4.85 15.92
CA THR A 282 19.67 4.79 17.14
C THR A 282 19.00 5.45 18.35
N LEU A 283 18.00 6.30 18.13
CA LEU A 283 17.28 7.02 19.19
C LEU A 283 16.03 6.27 19.65
N PHE A 284 15.20 5.79 18.70
CA PHE A 284 13.84 5.34 19.01
C PHE A 284 13.51 3.92 18.52
N HIS A 285 14.32 3.31 17.65
CA HIS A 285 13.96 2.05 16.97
C HIS A 285 14.99 0.93 17.12
N HIS A 286 16.01 1.11 17.98
CA HIS A 286 17.01 0.08 18.25
C HIS A 286 16.39 -1.13 18.96
N ASP A 287 17.08 -2.28 18.95
CA ASP A 287 16.52 -3.54 19.49
C ASP A 287 16.25 -3.51 21.01
N ASN A 288 16.88 -2.58 21.74
CA ASN A 288 16.76 -2.43 23.20
C ASN A 288 15.61 -1.51 23.65
N VAL A 289 14.68 -1.12 22.78
CA VAL A 289 13.55 -0.25 23.15
C VAL A 289 12.63 -0.99 24.14
N PRO A 290 12.12 -0.31 25.19
CA PRO A 290 11.14 -0.88 26.11
C PRO A 290 9.92 -1.45 25.35
N ARG A 291 9.61 -2.73 25.62
CA ARG A 291 8.43 -3.40 25.05
C ARG A 291 7.23 -3.25 25.98
N VAL A 292 6.02 -3.27 25.42
CA VAL A 292 4.78 -3.24 26.21
C VAL A 292 4.76 -4.40 27.20
N PHE A 293 4.27 -4.11 28.41
CA PHE A 293 4.27 -5.00 29.58
C PHE A 293 5.64 -5.18 30.26
N SER A 294 6.68 -4.46 29.83
CA SER A 294 7.91 -4.33 30.62
C SER A 294 7.73 -3.31 31.75
N HIS A 295 8.57 -3.40 32.78
CA HIS A 295 8.60 -2.40 33.86
C HIS A 295 8.85 -0.97 33.34
N GLN A 296 9.56 -0.84 32.22
CA GLN A 296 9.88 0.43 31.58
C GLN A 296 8.74 0.97 30.70
N LEU A 297 7.77 0.14 30.31
CA LEU A 297 6.60 0.55 29.52
C LEU A 297 5.32 -0.08 30.09
N PRO A 298 4.83 0.43 31.24
CA PRO A 298 3.59 -0.05 31.84
C PRO A 298 2.39 0.33 30.96
N VAL A 299 1.27 -0.37 31.17
CA VAL A 299 0.05 -0.20 30.36
C VAL A 299 -0.46 1.25 30.36
N ALA A 300 -0.38 1.94 31.51
CA ALA A 300 -0.80 3.34 31.61
C ALA A 300 0.00 4.26 30.69
N VAL A 301 1.32 4.07 30.63
CA VAL A 301 2.23 4.85 29.78
C VAL A 301 1.98 4.51 28.30
N PHE A 302 1.79 3.23 27.97
CA PHE A 302 1.42 2.82 26.61
C PHE A 302 0.07 3.41 26.15
N LEU A 303 -0.93 3.47 27.04
CA LEU A 303 -2.19 4.14 26.74
C LEU A 303 -1.98 5.65 26.52
N GLY A 304 -1.11 6.29 27.30
CA GLY A 304 -0.66 7.67 27.08
C GLY A 304 -0.06 7.87 25.69
N ARG A 305 0.84 6.97 25.25
CA ARG A 305 1.40 6.97 23.90
C ARG A 305 0.32 6.93 22.82
N ILE A 306 -0.70 6.08 22.97
CA ILE A 306 -1.80 5.99 22.01
C ILE A 306 -2.64 7.27 22.00
N LEU A 307 -2.98 7.80 23.17
CA LEU A 307 -3.82 8.99 23.32
C LEU A 307 -3.17 10.25 22.73
N ILE A 308 -1.84 10.36 22.78
CA ILE A 308 -1.10 11.49 22.20
C ILE A 308 -0.70 11.21 20.75
N GLY A 309 -0.31 9.97 20.44
CA GLY A 309 0.19 9.56 19.14
C GLY A 309 -0.89 9.65 18.05
N ILE A 310 -2.09 9.08 18.29
CA ILE A 310 -3.14 9.05 17.25
C ILE A 310 -3.59 10.47 16.84
N PRO A 311 -3.91 11.40 17.75
CA PRO A 311 -4.23 12.77 17.37
C PRO A 311 -3.09 13.46 16.62
N THR A 312 -1.85 13.26 17.06
CA THR A 312 -0.66 13.86 16.41
C THR A 312 -0.53 13.41 14.96
N ILE A 313 -0.61 12.10 14.66
CA ILE A 313 -0.47 11.62 13.27
C ILE A 313 -1.61 12.11 12.37
N LEU A 314 -2.82 12.31 12.92
CA LEU A 314 -3.96 12.87 12.18
C LEU A 314 -3.78 14.36 11.88
N ILE A 315 -3.23 15.13 12.83
CA ILE A 315 -2.86 16.53 12.62
C ILE A 315 -1.78 16.63 11.54
N VAL A 316 -0.71 15.82 11.62
CA VAL A 316 0.34 15.79 10.59
C VAL A 316 -0.24 15.42 9.24
N LYS A 317 -1.11 14.41 9.16
CA LYS A 317 -1.79 14.05 7.90
C LYS A 317 -2.53 15.23 7.28
N PHE A 318 -3.20 16.06 8.09
CA PHE A 318 -3.89 17.24 7.62
C PHE A 318 -2.92 18.33 7.15
N CYS A 319 -1.89 18.63 7.95
CA CYS A 319 -0.88 19.63 7.61
C CYS A 319 -0.06 19.24 6.37
N SER A 320 0.41 17.99 6.28
CA SER A 320 1.14 17.47 5.12
C SER A 320 0.33 17.57 3.83
N LYS A 321 -0.98 17.33 3.89
CA LYS A 321 -1.88 17.54 2.74
C LYS A 321 -1.93 19.01 2.32
N ALA A 322 -2.07 19.94 3.28
CA ALA A 322 -2.13 21.37 3.00
C ALA A 322 -0.81 21.87 2.39
N ILE A 323 0.32 21.47 2.96
CA ILE A 323 1.67 21.80 2.48
C ILE A 323 1.89 21.22 1.09
N ALA A 324 1.53 19.95 0.86
CA ALA A 324 1.72 19.31 -0.44
C ALA A 324 0.91 19.99 -1.55
N LYS A 325 -0.35 20.40 -1.27
CA LYS A 325 -1.16 21.19 -2.20
C LYS A 325 -0.47 22.48 -2.62
N TRP A 326 0.06 23.21 -1.63
CA TRP A 326 0.73 24.49 -1.87
C TRP A 326 2.04 24.30 -2.65
N LEU A 327 2.89 23.38 -2.21
CA LEU A 327 4.22 23.15 -2.78
C LEU A 327 4.15 22.62 -4.21
N LEU A 328 3.26 21.65 -4.49
CA LEU A 328 3.12 21.11 -5.84
C LEU A 328 2.54 22.11 -6.81
N HIS A 329 1.60 22.96 -6.37
CA HIS A 329 1.06 24.02 -7.22
C HIS A 329 2.14 25.04 -7.61
N ILE A 330 2.97 25.47 -6.66
CA ILE A 330 4.11 26.36 -6.94
C ILE A 330 5.11 25.70 -7.88
N LEU A 331 5.46 24.44 -7.62
CA LEU A 331 6.43 23.71 -8.45
C LEU A 331 5.93 23.54 -9.89
N CYS A 332 4.67 23.18 -10.08
CA CYS A 332 4.10 23.00 -11.42
C CYS A 332 3.99 24.34 -12.17
N ASN A 333 3.58 25.42 -11.49
CA ASN A 333 3.50 26.75 -12.09
C ASN A 333 4.89 27.29 -12.48
N THR A 334 5.91 27.06 -11.65
CA THR A 334 7.30 27.48 -11.94
C THR A 334 7.93 26.69 -13.07
N LEU A 335 7.61 25.39 -13.19
CA LEU A 335 8.09 24.53 -14.27
C LEU A 335 7.24 24.59 -15.55
N GLY A 336 6.14 25.34 -15.56
CA GLY A 336 5.23 25.45 -16.71
C GLY A 336 4.52 24.14 -17.08
N ILE A 337 4.36 23.22 -16.13
CA ILE A 337 3.74 21.91 -16.36
C ILE A 337 2.22 22.06 -16.26
N PRO A 338 1.44 21.65 -17.28
CA PRO A 338 -0.02 21.73 -17.21
C PRO A 338 -0.56 20.76 -16.15
N ILE A 339 -1.36 21.30 -15.23
CA ILE A 339 -1.94 20.60 -14.07
C ILE A 339 -3.36 20.14 -14.41
N VAL A 340 -3.68 18.89 -14.06
CA VAL A 340 -5.06 18.44 -13.88
C VAL A 340 -5.21 18.00 -12.41
N SER A 341 -6.36 18.28 -11.81
CA SER A 341 -6.73 17.74 -10.50
C SER A 341 -8.06 17.02 -10.65
N SER A 342 -8.12 15.79 -10.17
CA SER A 342 -9.26 14.88 -10.31
C SER A 342 -10.19 14.94 -9.09
N CYS A 343 -9.68 15.31 -7.91
CA CYS A 343 -10.35 15.21 -6.61
C CYS A 343 -10.09 16.39 -5.65
N TYR A 344 -8.89 17.00 -5.64
CA TYR A 344 -8.50 17.92 -4.56
C TYR A 344 -8.51 19.42 -4.87
N VAL A 345 -8.57 19.79 -6.14
CA VAL A 345 -8.73 21.16 -6.63
C VAL A 345 -9.96 21.16 -7.53
N PRO A 346 -11.02 21.93 -7.22
CA PRO A 346 -12.14 22.04 -8.13
C PRO A 346 -11.63 22.57 -9.47
N THR A 347 -12.19 22.05 -10.58
CA THR A 347 -11.99 22.56 -11.94
C THR A 347 -12.49 24.01 -12.05
N THR A 348 -11.75 24.95 -11.50
CA THR A 348 -11.90 26.38 -11.73
C THR A 348 -10.69 26.82 -12.52
N LEU A 349 -10.80 26.69 -13.85
CA LEU A 349 -10.17 27.49 -14.91
C LEU A 349 -10.45 26.79 -16.25
N LYS A 350 -11.74 26.62 -16.59
CA LYS A 350 -12.13 26.58 -17.99
C LYS A 350 -12.26 28.03 -18.44
N GLY A 351 -11.37 28.45 -19.34
CA GLY A 351 -11.52 29.66 -20.13
C GLY A 351 -10.77 30.88 -19.60
N SER A 352 -9.52 31.04 -20.04
CA SER A 352 -9.02 32.38 -20.38
C SER A 352 -7.97 32.25 -21.48
N ASP A 353 -8.44 32.44 -22.71
CA ASP A 353 -7.75 32.94 -23.89
C ASP A 353 -6.24 32.68 -24.01
N THR A 354 -5.90 31.67 -24.81
CA THR A 354 -4.64 31.60 -25.55
C THR A 354 -4.43 32.89 -26.35
N LYS A 355 -3.49 33.73 -25.91
CA LYS A 355 -2.76 34.66 -26.78
C LYS A 355 -1.32 34.16 -26.91
N ASP A 356 -0.97 33.78 -28.12
CA ASP A 356 0.35 33.34 -28.53
C ASP A 356 1.44 34.36 -28.16
N LYS A 357 2.53 33.86 -27.56
CA LYS A 357 3.83 34.55 -27.51
C LYS A 357 4.97 33.57 -27.81
N PRO A 358 6.03 34.04 -28.48
CA PRO A 358 6.91 33.18 -29.29
C PRO A 358 7.94 32.40 -28.47
N GLU A 359 8.30 31.24 -29.00
CA GLU A 359 9.16 30.22 -28.44
C GLU A 359 10.57 30.72 -28.11
N ASN A 360 11.03 30.44 -26.88
CA ASN A 360 12.40 30.68 -26.45
C ASN A 360 13.26 29.42 -26.68
N LYS A 361 14.40 29.57 -27.36
CA LYS A 361 15.27 28.52 -27.93
C LYS A 361 15.97 27.57 -26.92
N GLN A 362 15.66 27.66 -25.62
CA GLN A 362 16.25 26.81 -24.58
C GLN A 362 15.44 25.54 -24.28
N SER A 363 14.23 25.42 -24.87
CA SER A 363 13.30 24.29 -24.63
C SER A 363 13.74 22.98 -25.29
N VAL A 364 14.54 23.02 -26.36
CA VAL A 364 14.74 21.85 -27.26
C VAL A 364 15.47 20.67 -26.60
N TYR A 365 16.31 20.90 -25.58
CA TYR A 365 17.05 19.83 -24.90
C TYR A 365 16.19 19.14 -23.81
N LEU A 366 15.38 19.91 -23.08
CA LEU A 366 14.42 19.37 -22.10
C LEU A 366 13.21 18.71 -22.79
N GLN A 367 12.81 19.25 -23.94
CA GLN A 367 11.74 18.67 -24.75
C GLN A 367 12.13 17.28 -25.25
N LYS A 368 13.40 17.02 -25.59
CA LYS A 368 13.90 15.69 -25.97
C LYS A 368 13.87 14.65 -24.84
N LEU A 369 14.05 15.07 -23.58
CA LEU A 369 13.86 14.20 -22.41
C LEU A 369 12.37 13.96 -22.12
N MET A 370 11.51 14.92 -22.46
CA MET A 370 10.05 14.86 -22.32
C MET A 370 9.33 14.09 -23.45
N VAL A 371 10.00 13.70 -24.56
CA VAL A 371 9.38 12.87 -25.63
C VAL A 371 9.02 11.45 -25.15
N ILE A 372 9.59 10.99 -24.03
CA ILE A 372 9.32 9.66 -23.47
C ILE A 372 7.98 9.63 -22.71
N PHE A 373 7.49 10.79 -22.26
CA PHE A 373 6.23 10.89 -21.52
C PHE A 373 5.16 11.54 -22.40
N PRO A 374 4.10 10.80 -22.80
CA PRO A 374 3.05 11.38 -23.63
C PRO A 374 2.42 12.58 -22.90
N GLN A 375 2.11 13.64 -23.66
CA GLN A 375 1.46 14.88 -23.22
C GLN A 375 0.07 14.62 -22.59
N LYS A 376 0.06 14.09 -21.37
CA LYS A 376 -1.08 14.10 -20.45
C LYS A 376 -0.70 15.02 -19.30
N ALA A 377 -1.54 16.01 -19.04
CA ALA A 377 -1.39 16.89 -17.90
C ALA A 377 -1.16 16.08 -16.62
N TYR A 378 -0.24 16.54 -15.78
CA TYR A 378 0.16 15.82 -14.57
C TYR A 378 -0.97 15.87 -13.54
N ASP A 379 -1.41 14.71 -13.04
CA ASP A 379 -2.37 14.66 -11.94
C ASP A 379 -1.67 14.97 -10.61
N VAL A 380 -1.82 16.21 -10.17
CA VAL A 380 -1.19 16.72 -8.94
C VAL A 380 -1.71 15.97 -7.71
N ASP A 381 -2.89 15.34 -7.78
CA ASP A 381 -3.48 14.63 -6.65
C ASP A 381 -2.66 13.40 -6.26
N THR A 382 -1.97 12.78 -7.22
CA THR A 382 -1.02 11.68 -6.99
C THR A 382 0.12 12.15 -6.10
N GLY A 383 0.77 13.25 -6.47
CA GLY A 383 1.87 13.83 -5.68
C GLY A 383 1.41 14.27 -4.29
N ILE A 384 0.21 14.85 -4.18
CA ILE A 384 -0.36 15.27 -2.90
C ILE A 384 -0.56 14.07 -1.99
N ARG A 385 -1.15 12.97 -2.49
CA ARG A 385 -1.36 11.76 -1.68
C ARG A 385 -0.05 11.14 -1.23
N PHE A 386 0.93 11.04 -2.12
CA PHE A 386 2.26 10.52 -1.76
C PHE A 386 2.86 11.30 -0.58
N LEU A 387 2.95 12.63 -0.71
CA LEU A 387 3.52 13.49 0.34
C LEU A 387 2.68 13.48 1.63
N GLN A 388 1.35 13.44 1.51
CA GLN A 388 0.44 13.36 2.65
C GLN A 388 0.70 12.11 3.50
N TYR A 389 0.77 10.94 2.86
CA TYR A 389 0.97 9.67 3.54
C TYR A 389 2.42 9.43 3.96
N ALA A 390 3.40 9.99 3.24
CA ALA A 390 4.79 10.05 3.68
C ALA A 390 4.94 10.85 4.97
N GLY A 391 4.30 12.03 5.07
CA GLY A 391 4.31 12.82 6.30
C GLY A 391 3.63 12.12 7.48
N LEU A 392 2.47 11.49 7.23
CA LEU A 392 1.80 10.67 8.25
C LEU A 392 2.72 9.56 8.76
N ALA A 393 3.34 8.79 7.87
CA ALA A 393 4.17 7.66 8.26
C ALA A 393 5.47 8.11 8.94
N TRP A 394 6.12 9.14 8.43
CA TRP A 394 7.28 9.76 9.08
C TRP A 394 6.96 10.20 10.52
N SER A 395 5.79 10.80 10.75
CA SER A 395 5.41 11.22 12.11
C SER A 395 5.25 10.07 13.10
N VAL A 396 4.86 8.88 12.63
CA VAL A 396 4.72 7.68 13.50
C VAL A 396 6.06 7.26 14.08
N VAL A 397 7.14 7.41 13.31
CA VAL A 397 8.48 6.90 13.65
C VAL A 397 9.44 7.98 14.13
N ASP A 398 9.16 9.26 13.88
CA ASP A 398 10.07 10.35 14.24
C ASP A 398 9.41 11.32 15.24
N LEU A 399 8.46 12.13 14.75
CA LEU A 399 7.82 13.18 15.55
C LEU A 399 7.14 12.64 16.81
N VAL A 400 6.38 11.56 16.70
CA VAL A 400 5.62 11.02 17.84
C VAL A 400 6.55 10.41 18.90
N PRO A 401 7.54 9.56 18.56
CA PRO A 401 8.56 9.12 19.53
C PRO A 401 9.31 10.28 20.19
N LEU A 402 9.62 11.36 19.45
CA LEU A 402 10.20 12.56 20.02
C LEU A 402 9.27 13.20 21.06
N LEU A 403 7.98 13.34 20.77
CA LEU A 403 7.00 13.83 21.75
C LEU A 403 6.90 12.92 22.98
N PHE A 404 6.99 11.60 22.81
CA PHE A 404 7.02 10.68 23.96
C PHE A 404 8.22 10.95 24.85
N SER A 405 9.40 11.19 24.28
CA SER A 405 10.60 11.51 25.06
C SER A 405 10.48 12.84 25.83
N TYR A 406 9.73 13.82 25.33
CA TYR A 406 9.49 15.09 26.04
C TYR A 406 8.43 14.98 27.13
N LEU A 407 7.53 14.01 27.04
CA LEU A 407 6.42 13.82 27.97
C LEU A 407 6.67 12.67 28.96
N ASP A 408 7.88 12.11 28.96
CA ASP A 408 8.27 10.92 29.73
C ASP A 408 7.30 9.74 29.54
N LEU A 409 6.92 9.50 28.28
CA LEU A 409 6.00 8.44 27.85
C LEU A 409 6.64 7.28 27.11
#